data_AF-A0A1Q7WYE2-F1
#
_entry.id   AF-A0A1Q7WYE2-F1
#
_cell.length_a   1.000
_cell.length_b   1.000
_cell.length_c   1.000
_cell.angle_alpha   90.00
_cell.angle_beta   90.00
_cell.angle_gamma   90.00
#
_symmetry.space_group_name_H-M   'P 1'
#
loop_
_entity.id
_entity.type
_entity.pdbx_description
1 polymer ?
#
loop_
_entity_poly.entity_id
_entity_poly.type
_entity_poly.pdbx_seq_one_letter_code
_entity_poly.pdbx_strand_id
1 'polypeptide(L)' 'MKPGHGDVLLAEGDPAVAEDEERLVEEFRRQLDLGMWAAVPTAEGERHEATMVRDFSEIPRDTERVVFFPPAAGG' A
#
# COMPACT_ATOMS: atom_id res chain seq x y z
N MET A 1 7.62 -19.96 10.53
CA MET A 1 7.32 -18.71 9.81
C MET A 1 6.26 -17.99 10.60
N LYS A 2 6.60 -16.90 11.30
CA LYS A 2 5.62 -16.11 12.07
C LYS A 2 5.12 -15.01 11.14
N PRO A 3 3.80 -14.89 10.89
CA PRO A 3 3.28 -13.79 10.09
C PRO A 3 3.58 -12.50 10.86
N GLY A 4 4.49 -11.70 10.32
CA GLY A 4 4.79 -10.36 10.83
C GLY A 4 3.52 -9.54 10.76
N HIS A 5 3.15 -8.97 11.89
CA HIS A 5 1.97 -8.17 12.16
C HIS A 5 1.96 -6.85 11.35
N GLY A 6 1.68 -6.91 10.05
CA GLY A 6 1.68 -5.70 9.20
C GLY A 6 1.15 -5.83 7.76
N ASP A 7 0.65 -6.98 7.30
CA ASP A 7 -0.02 -7.04 5.99
C ASP A 7 -1.46 -6.51 6.12
N VAL A 8 -1.61 -5.18 6.21
CA VAL A 8 -2.90 -4.54 5.91
C VAL A 8 -2.93 -4.32 4.41
N LEU A 9 -3.62 -5.22 3.71
CA LEU A 9 -3.97 -5.02 2.31
C LEU A 9 -4.90 -3.80 2.21
N LEU A 10 -4.54 -2.83 1.36
CA LEU A 10 -5.50 -1.83 0.88
C LEU A 10 -6.71 -2.59 0.33
N ALA A 11 -7.91 -2.19 0.72
CA ALA A 11 -9.19 -2.88 0.51
C ALA A 11 -9.34 -3.62 -0.84
N GLU A 12 -10.17 -4.66 -0.87
CA GLU A 12 -10.55 -5.34 -2.12
C GLU A 12 -11.28 -4.33 -3.05
N GLY A 13 -10.70 -4.07 -4.22
CA GLY A 13 -11.24 -3.17 -5.24
C GLY A 13 -10.34 -3.12 -6.49
N ASP A 14 -10.91 -2.79 -7.65
CA ASP A 14 -10.15 -2.67 -8.90
C ASP A 14 -9.83 -1.19 -9.19
N PRO A 15 -8.56 -0.75 -9.15
CA PRO A 15 -8.21 0.63 -9.48
C PRO A 15 -8.50 0.99 -10.95
N ALA A 16 -8.81 0.02 -11.82
CA ALA A 16 -9.29 0.31 -13.18
C ALA A 16 -10.76 0.77 -13.22
N VAL A 17 -11.51 0.57 -12.13
CA VAL A 17 -12.91 1.01 -12.00
C VAL A 17 -12.94 2.31 -11.22
N ALA A 18 -13.46 3.39 -11.83
CA ALA A 18 -13.44 4.73 -11.22
C ALA A 18 -14.11 4.78 -9.83
N GLU A 19 -15.24 4.10 -9.66
CA GLU A 19 -15.95 4.05 -8.37
C GLU A 19 -15.14 3.36 -7.26
N ASP A 20 -14.33 2.35 -7.61
CA ASP A 20 -13.44 1.67 -6.67
C ASP A 20 -12.14 2.47 -6.49
N GLU A 21 -11.60 3.10 -7.54
CA GLU A 21 -10.43 3.96 -7.48
C GLU A 21 -10.62 5.08 -6.45
N GLU A 22 -11.74 5.80 -6.49
CA GLU A 22 -12.05 6.87 -5.53
C GLU A 22 -12.03 6.36 -4.09
N ARG A 23 -12.67 5.20 -3.84
CA ARG A 23 -12.71 4.57 -2.52
C ARG A 23 -11.34 4.12 -2.05
N LEU A 24 -10.54 3.53 -2.94
CA LEU A 24 -9.18 3.08 -2.64
C LEU A 24 -8.27 4.27 -2.31
N VAL A 25 -8.39 5.39 -3.04
CA VAL A 25 -7.65 6.63 -2.80
C VAL A 25 -8.01 7.23 -1.44
N GLU A 26 -9.31 7.30 -1.12
CA GLU A 26 -9.77 7.82 0.18
C GLU A 26 -9.24 6.98 1.34
N GLU A 27 -9.33 5.66 1.25
CA GLU A 27 -8.83 4.75 2.28
C GLU A 27 -7.30 4.81 2.39
N PHE A 28 -6.58 4.90 1.27
CA PHE A 28 -5.12 5.05 1.25
C PHE A 28 -4.69 6.32 1.99
N ARG A 29 -5.35 7.45 1.68
CA ARG A 29 -5.07 8.73 2.34
C ARG A 29 -5.40 8.67 3.83
N ARG A 30 -6.54 8.08 4.19
CA ARG A 30 -6.94 7.90 5.58
C ARG A 30 -5.90 7.08 6.36
N GLN A 31 -5.36 6.04 5.74
CA GLN A 31 -4.30 5.21 6.33
C GLN A 31 -2.99 5.98 6.52
N LEU A 32 -2.59 6.82 5.56
CA LEU A 32 -1.43 7.70 5.72
C LEU A 32 -1.64 8.78 6.79
N ASP A 33 -2.86 9.31 6.93
CA ASP A 33 -3.21 10.30 7.96
C ASP A 33 -3.14 9.72 9.38
N LEU A 34 -3.40 8.41 9.52
CA LEU A 34 -3.17 7.66 10.76
C LEU A 34 -1.67 7.48 11.08
N GLY A 35 -0.78 8.02 10.25
CA GLY A 35 0.67 7.96 10.42
C GLY A 35 1.32 6.68 9.88
N MET A 36 0.57 5.88 9.11
CA MET A 36 1.13 4.70 8.45
C MET A 36 1.90 5.09 7.18
N TRP A 37 2.77 4.20 6.72
CA TRP A 37 3.53 4.34 5.48
C TRP A 37 3.08 3.28 4.50
N ALA A 38 2.83 3.66 3.25
CA ALA A 38 2.50 2.71 2.21
C ALA A 38 3.75 2.32 1.41
N ALA A 39 3.88 1.03 1.10
CA ALA A 39 4.88 0.54 0.17
C ALA A 39 4.24 -0.37 -0.88
N VAL A 40 4.76 -0.24 -2.11
CA VAL A 40 4.32 -1.00 -3.26
C VAL A 40 5.42 -1.98 -3.66
N PRO A 41 5.15 -3.29 -3.69
CA PRO A 41 6.11 -4.27 -4.18
C PRO A 41 6.35 -4.05 -5.68
N THR A 42 7.62 -3.92 -6.07
CA THR A 42 7.99 -3.82 -7.49
C THR A 42 8.12 -5.24 -8.06
N ALA A 43 7.39 -5.55 -9.13
CA ALA A 43 7.25 -6.90 -9.68
C ALA A 43 8.52 -7.49 -10.34
N GLU A 44 9.67 -6.79 -10.32
CA GLU A 44 10.80 -7.08 -11.20
C GLU A 44 11.97 -7.86 -10.57
N GLY A 45 11.82 -8.52 -9.41
CA GLY A 45 12.94 -9.30 -8.87
C GLY A 45 12.64 -10.37 -7.84
N GLU A 46 13.52 -11.38 -7.77
CA GLU A 46 13.62 -12.42 -6.73
C GLU A 46 13.86 -11.86 -5.30
N ARG A 47 13.98 -10.52 -5.17
CA ARG A 47 14.06 -9.80 -3.91
C ARG A 47 12.80 -8.97 -3.72
N HIS A 48 12.25 -9.03 -2.51
CA HIS A 48 11.14 -8.19 -2.06
C HIS A 48 11.58 -6.72 -1.97
N GLU A 49 11.78 -6.08 -3.13
CA GLU A 49 11.96 -4.64 -3.23
C GLU A 49 10.58 -3.99 -3.22
N ALA A 50 10.38 -3.08 -2.26
CA ALA A 50 9.17 -2.30 -2.14
C ALA A 50 9.56 -0.82 -2.18
N THR A 51 8.85 -0.05 -3.00
CA THR A 51 9.03 1.40 -3.06
C THR A 51 8.04 2.04 -2.12
N MET A 52 8.53 2.91 -1.23
CA MET A 52 7.64 3.71 -0.39
C MET A 52 6.95 4.76 -1.24
N VAL A 53 5.63 4.82 -1.11
CA VAL A 53 4.77 5.76 -1.83
C VAL A 53 4.03 6.64 -0.83
N ARG A 54 3.84 7.90 -1.18
CA ARG A 54 3.15 8.90 -0.36
C ARG A 54 1.83 9.34 -0.99
N ASP A 55 1.64 9.05 -2.28
CA ASP A 55 0.40 9.28 -3.00
C ASP A 55 -0.04 8.04 -3.77
N PHE A 56 -1.36 7.88 -3.92
CA PHE A 56 -1.94 6.76 -4.65
C PHE A 56 -1.56 6.78 -6.14
N SER A 57 -1.32 7.96 -6.72
CA SER A 57 -0.86 8.10 -8.10
C SER A 57 0.55 7.54 -8.34
N GLU A 58 1.35 7.33 -7.30
CA GLU A 58 2.67 6.70 -7.39
C GLU A 58 2.57 5.17 -7.51
N ILE A 59 1.39 4.59 -7.27
CA ILE A 59 1.15 3.15 -7.33
C ILE A 59 1.00 2.74 -8.80
N PRO A 60 1.88 1.87 -9.33
CA PRO A 60 1.70 1.29 -10.64
C PRO A 60 0.39 0.52 -10.71
N ARG A 61 -0.39 0.71 -11.78
CA ARG A 61 -1.67 0.01 -11.98
C ARG A 61 -1.55 -1.51 -12.11
N ASP A 62 -0.34 -2.00 -12.38
CA ASP A 62 -0.01 -3.43 -12.43
C ASP A 62 0.20 -4.04 -11.02
N THR A 63 0.13 -3.21 -9.98
CA THR A 63 0.33 -3.64 -8.59
C THR A 63 -0.89 -4.38 -8.08
N GLU A 64 -0.72 -5.66 -7.75
CA GLU A 64 -1.79 -6.48 -7.16
C GLU A 64 -2.04 -6.19 -5.68
N ARG A 65 -1.10 -5.57 -4.97
CA ARG A 65 -1.20 -5.33 -3.52
C ARG A 65 -0.37 -4.14 -3.04
N VAL A 66 -0.90 -3.41 -2.06
CA VAL A 66 -0.18 -2.33 -1.35
C VAL A 66 -0.06 -2.74 0.11
N VAL A 67 1.13 -2.57 0.69
CA VAL A 67 1.42 -2.95 2.08
C VAL A 67 1.58 -1.69 2.93
N PHE A 68 0.86 -1.62 4.05
CA PHE A 68 1.00 -0.54 5.02
C PHE A 68 1.86 -0.93 6.21
N PHE A 69 2.84 -0.10 6.52
CA PHE A 69 3.69 -0.24 7.67
C PHE A 69 3.28 0.76 8.75
N PRO A 70 3.21 0.34 10.03
CA PRO A 70 3.02 1.28 11.11
C PRO A 70 4.19 2.28 11.16
N PRO A 71 3.97 3.49 11.69
CA PRO A 71 5.07 4.44 11.91
C PRO A 71 6.18 3.74 12.71
N ALA A 72 7.43 3.92 12.29
CA ALA A 72 8.57 3.32 12.97
C ALA A 72 8.54 3.70 14.46
N ALA A 73 8.19 2.75 15.32
CA ALA A 73 8.36 2.87 16.76
C ALA A 73 9.86 2.74 17.06
N GLY A 74 10.60 3.82 16.84
CA GLY A 74 12.07 3.81 16.90
C GLY A 74 12.63 5.14 17.32
N GLY A 75 12.60 5.39 18.63
CA GLY A 75 13.49 6.28 19.37
C GLY A 75 14.01 5.53 20.59
#